data_AF-A0A2X3M2A3-F1
#
_entry.id   AF-A0A2X3M2A3-F1
#
_cell.length_a   1.000
_cell.length_b   1.000
_cell.length_c   1.000
_cell.angle_alpha   90.00
_cell.angle_beta   90.00
_cell.angle_gamma   90.00
#
_symmetry.space_group_name_H-M   'P 1'
#
loop_
_entity.id
_entity.type
_entity.pdbx_description
1 polymer ?
#
loop_
_entity_poly.entity_id
_entity_poly.type
_entity_poly.pdbx_seq_one_letter_code
_entity_poly.pdbx_strand_id
1 'polypeptide(L)'
;MGGVGNDGHYAFNEPASSLASRTRIKTLTHDTRVANSRFFDNDVNQVPKYALTVGVGTLLDAEEVMILVLGSQKALALQAAVEGCVNHMWTISCLQLHPKAIMVCDEPSTMELKVKTLRYFNELEAENIKGL
;
A
#
# COMPACT_ATOMS: atom_id res chain seq x y z
N MET A 1 10.16 0.26 5.50
CA MET A 1 9.31 -0.91 5.21
C MET A 1 7.88 -0.61 5.63
N GLY A 2 6.89 -1.11 4.89
CA GLY A 2 5.47 -0.97 5.25
C GLY A 2 4.57 -1.97 4.53
N GLY A 3 3.26 -1.82 4.71
CA GLY A 3 2.24 -2.56 3.98
C GLY A 3 1.27 -1.61 3.28
N VAL A 4 0.37 -2.17 2.49
CA VAL A 4 -0.69 -1.45 1.78
C VAL A 4 -2.09 -1.87 2.28
N GLY A 5 -2.99 -0.90 2.40
CA GLY A 5 -4.41 -1.11 2.69
C GLY A 5 -5.19 -1.70 1.51
N ASN A 6 -6.41 -2.18 1.75
CA ASN A 6 -7.29 -2.71 0.68
C ASN A 6 -7.67 -1.62 -0.34
N ASP A 7 -7.70 -0.36 0.09
CA ASP A 7 -7.97 0.86 -0.67
C ASP A 7 -6.69 1.53 -1.21
N GLY A 8 -5.53 0.89 -1.05
CA GLY A 8 -4.23 1.46 -1.47
C GLY A 8 -3.62 2.47 -0.53
N HIS A 9 -4.10 2.64 0.70
CA HIS A 9 -3.43 3.53 1.64
C HIS A 9 -2.05 3.00 2.05
N TYR A 10 -1.07 3.90 2.17
CA TYR A 10 0.22 3.64 2.79
C TYR A 10 0.32 4.39 4.13
N ALA A 11 0.64 3.67 5.22
CA ALA A 11 0.42 4.13 6.60
C ALA A 11 -1.07 4.48 6.80
N PHE A 12 -1.43 5.60 7.45
CA PHE A 12 -2.82 6.08 7.47
C PHE A 12 -3.05 7.23 6.48
N ASN A 13 -2.33 7.23 5.34
CA ASN A 13 -2.61 8.14 4.23
C ASN A 13 -3.78 7.60 3.40
N GLU A 14 -4.97 7.67 4.01
CA GLU A 14 -6.27 7.33 3.43
C GLU A 14 -6.51 8.02 2.07
N PRO A 15 -7.43 7.53 1.23
CA PRO A 15 -7.81 8.16 -0.03
C PRO A 15 -8.07 9.67 0.11
N ALA A 16 -7.72 10.42 -0.94
CA ALA A 16 -7.66 11.88 -1.01
C ALA A 16 -6.59 12.55 -0.13
N SER A 17 -5.67 11.80 0.48
CA SER A 17 -4.50 12.40 1.15
C SER A 17 -3.54 13.04 0.15
N SER A 18 -3.07 14.25 0.44
CA SER A 18 -2.06 14.92 -0.39
C SER A 18 -0.80 14.07 -0.56
N LEU A 19 -0.33 13.94 -1.81
CA LEU A 19 0.92 13.22 -2.14
C LEU A 19 2.17 13.94 -1.62
N ALA A 20 2.07 15.22 -1.25
CA ALA A 20 3.12 15.99 -0.59
C ALA A 20 2.91 16.12 0.93
N SER A 21 1.99 15.33 1.51
CA SER A 21 1.65 15.44 2.93
C SER A 21 2.82 15.14 3.86
N ARG A 22 2.80 15.79 5.03
CA ARG A 22 3.73 15.57 6.14
C ARG A 22 3.03 14.88 7.31
N THR A 23 3.79 14.56 8.36
CA THR A 23 3.26 13.95 9.58
C THR A 23 2.13 14.79 10.16
N ARG A 24 0.99 14.15 10.41
CA ARG A 24 -0.24 14.85 10.84
C ARG A 24 -1.21 13.90 11.53
N ILE A 25 -2.20 14.48 12.19
CA ILE A 25 -3.40 13.74 12.58
C ILE A 25 -4.24 13.40 11.35
N LYS A 26 -4.75 12.17 11.30
CA LYS A 26 -5.69 11.70 10.29
C LYS A 26 -6.89 11.05 10.95
N THR A 27 -8.08 11.42 10.47
CA THR A 27 -9.32 10.69 10.75
C THR A 27 -9.27 9.38 9.98
N LEU A 28 -9.47 8.27 10.67
CA LEU A 28 -9.56 6.94 10.07
C LEU A 28 -10.91 6.79 9.36
N THR A 29 -10.90 6.17 8.17
CA THR A 29 -12.15 5.88 7.45
C THR A 29 -12.96 4.83 8.20
N HIS A 30 -14.25 4.74 7.87
CA HIS A 30 -15.11 3.69 8.41
C HIS A 30 -14.55 2.30 8.07
N ASP A 31 -14.11 2.10 6.83
CA ASP A 31 -13.57 0.82 6.35
C ASP A 31 -12.28 0.43 7.07
N THR A 32 -11.36 1.38 7.30
CA THR A 32 -10.17 1.14 8.13
C THR A 32 -10.55 0.74 9.56
N ARG A 33 -11.56 1.38 10.16
CA ARG A 33 -12.03 1.01 11.51
C ARG A 33 -12.69 -0.37 11.54
N VAL A 34 -13.46 -0.73 10.52
CA VAL A 34 -14.05 -2.08 10.38
C VAL A 34 -12.96 -3.13 10.22
N ALA A 35 -11.97 -2.90 9.36
CA ALA A 35 -10.87 -3.83 9.15
C ALA A 35 -10.03 -4.04 10.43
N ASN A 36 -9.85 -2.99 11.23
CA ASN A 36 -9.07 -3.05 12.46
C ASN A 36 -9.87 -3.51 13.68
N SER A 37 -11.21 -3.57 13.63
CA SER A 37 -12.03 -4.02 14.77
C SER A 37 -11.70 -5.45 15.22
N ARG A 38 -11.13 -6.27 14.34
CA ARG A 38 -10.58 -7.60 14.67
C ARG A 38 -9.55 -7.58 15.82
N PHE A 39 -8.93 -6.44 16.09
CA PHE A 39 -7.99 -6.24 17.20
C PHE A 39 -8.64 -5.62 18.45
N PHE A 40 -9.93 -5.31 18.39
CA PHE A 40 -10.71 -4.63 19.43
C PHE A 40 -12.02 -5.39 19.69
N ASP A 41 -11.92 -6.69 19.98
CA ASP A 41 -13.07 -7.58 20.26
C ASP A 41 -14.17 -7.57 19.19
N ASN A 42 -13.79 -7.32 17.94
CA ASN A 42 -14.70 -7.15 16.80
C ASN A 42 -15.70 -5.98 16.97
N ASP A 43 -15.45 -5.04 17.88
CA ASP A 43 -16.27 -3.85 18.10
C ASP A 43 -15.64 -2.60 17.48
N VAL A 44 -16.27 -2.09 16.42
CA VAL A 44 -15.84 -0.88 15.71
C VAL A 44 -15.82 0.35 16.62
N ASN A 45 -16.68 0.40 17.64
CA ASN A 45 -16.77 1.56 18.55
C ASN A 45 -15.55 1.69 19.47
N GLN A 46 -14.84 0.59 19.72
CA GLN A 46 -13.59 0.59 20.49
C GLN A 46 -12.39 1.03 19.64
N VAL A 47 -12.51 1.00 18.31
CA VAL A 47 -11.43 1.43 17.41
C VAL A 47 -11.32 2.96 17.41
N PRO A 48 -10.12 3.53 17.69
CA PRO A 48 -9.89 4.97 17.67
C PRO A 48 -10.37 5.64 16.38
N LYS A 49 -10.87 6.88 16.48
CA LYS A 49 -11.30 7.66 15.30
C LYS A 49 -10.16 8.38 14.60
N TYR A 50 -9.03 8.55 15.27
CA TYR A 50 -7.89 9.32 14.79
C TYR A 50 -6.59 8.54 14.99
N ALA A 51 -5.64 8.77 14.10
CA ALA A 51 -4.26 8.32 14.22
C ALA A 51 -3.29 9.45 13.89
N LEU A 52 -2.11 9.41 14.48
CA LEU A 52 -0.96 10.15 13.97
C LEU A 52 -0.27 9.29 12.92
N THR A 53 0.02 9.86 11.76
CA THR A 53 0.67 9.14 10.66
C THR A 53 1.75 10.00 10.03
N VAL A 54 2.83 9.36 9.59
CA VAL A 54 3.76 9.94 8.63
C VAL A 54 3.03 10.26 7.33
N GLY A 55 3.42 11.36 6.68
CA GLY A 55 2.80 11.77 5.42
C GLY A 55 3.44 11.09 4.21
N VAL A 56 2.78 11.18 3.06
CA VAL A 56 3.29 10.61 1.79
C VAL A 56 4.65 11.22 1.43
N GLY A 57 4.81 12.54 1.54
CA GLY A 57 6.09 13.19 1.31
C GLY A 57 7.16 12.79 2.32
N THR A 58 6.77 12.45 3.56
CA THR A 58 7.72 11.94 4.57
C THR A 58 8.22 10.55 4.21
N LEU A 59 7.36 9.72 3.60
CA LEU A 59 7.72 8.40 3.12
C LEU A 59 8.59 8.46 1.87
N LEU A 60 8.32 9.42 0.97
CA LEU A 60 9.11 9.63 -0.23
C LEU A 60 10.50 10.25 0.02
N ASP A 61 10.74 10.81 1.21
CA ASP A 61 12.06 11.29 1.62
C ASP A 61 12.98 10.16 2.12
N ALA A 62 12.47 8.93 2.25
CA ALA A 62 13.30 7.78 2.60
C ALA A 62 14.29 7.46 1.46
N GLU A 63 15.46 6.93 1.79
CA GLU A 63 16.41 6.48 0.77
C GLU A 63 15.87 5.29 -0.03
N GLU A 64 15.16 4.39 0.66
CA GLU A 64 14.60 3.17 0.10
C GLU A 64 13.25 2.84 0.76
N VAL A 65 12.28 2.46 -0.07
CA VAL A 65 10.94 2.06 0.39
C VAL A 65 10.64 0.64 -0.07
N MET A 66 10.33 -0.22 0.90
CA MET A 66 9.87 -1.59 0.66
C MET A 66 8.45 -1.78 1.18
N ILE A 67 7.57 -2.33 0.35
CA ILE A 67 6.17 -2.64 0.68
C ILE A 67 5.90 -4.13 0.58
N LEU A 68 5.25 -4.68 1.59
CA LEU A 68 4.73 -6.05 1.58
C LEU A 68 3.25 -6.04 1.15
N VAL A 69 2.91 -6.88 0.17
CA VAL A 69 1.56 -7.03 -0.37
C VAL A 69 1.16 -8.50 -0.32
N LEU A 70 0.21 -8.83 0.56
CA LEU A 70 -0.18 -10.21 0.82
C LEU A 70 -1.69 -10.38 0.72
N GLY A 71 -2.12 -11.43 0.02
CA GLY A 71 -3.50 -11.86 -0.11
C GLY A 71 -4.26 -11.16 -1.24
N SER A 72 -5.29 -11.85 -1.75
CA SER A 72 -6.14 -11.38 -2.84
C SER A 72 -6.90 -10.08 -2.53
N GLN A 73 -7.14 -9.78 -1.25
CA GLN A 73 -7.76 -8.51 -0.82
C GLN A 73 -6.93 -7.27 -1.21
N LYS A 74 -5.65 -7.45 -1.54
CA LYS A 74 -4.74 -6.37 -1.95
C LYS A 74 -4.53 -6.29 -3.46
N ALA A 75 -5.17 -7.16 -4.25
CA ALA A 75 -4.89 -7.25 -5.67
C ALA A 75 -5.23 -5.97 -6.44
N LEU A 76 -6.36 -5.32 -6.11
CA LEU A 76 -6.72 -4.01 -6.69
C LEU A 76 -5.73 -2.92 -6.30
N ALA A 77 -5.26 -2.90 -5.05
CA ALA A 77 -4.25 -1.95 -4.59
C ALA A 77 -2.91 -2.15 -5.32
N LEU A 78 -2.51 -3.41 -5.56
CA LEU A 78 -1.31 -3.72 -6.33
C LEU A 78 -1.44 -3.30 -7.79
N GLN A 79 -2.59 -3.55 -8.41
CA GLN A 79 -2.89 -3.09 -9.76
C GLN A 79 -2.79 -1.56 -9.86
N ALA A 80 -3.37 -0.82 -8.91
CA ALA A 80 -3.29 0.64 -8.88
C ALA A 80 -1.85 1.15 -8.67
N ALA A 81 -1.04 0.44 -7.88
CA ALA A 81 0.36 0.78 -7.64
C ALA A 81 1.24 0.56 -8.88
N VAL A 82 1.04 -0.54 -9.60
CA VAL A 82 1.94 -0.99 -10.69
C VAL A 82 1.46 -0.55 -12.08
N GLU A 83 0.16 -0.65 -12.35
CA GLU A 83 -0.43 -0.37 -13.67
C GLU A 83 -1.28 0.90 -13.71
N GLY A 84 -1.64 1.44 -12.54
CA GLY A 84 -2.44 2.67 -12.42
C GLY A 84 -1.62 3.94 -12.64
N CYS A 85 -2.32 5.06 -12.80
CA CYS A 85 -1.70 6.39 -12.81
C CYS A 85 -1.45 6.89 -11.38
N VAL A 86 -0.44 7.74 -11.20
CA VAL A 86 -0.23 8.47 -9.95
C VAL A 86 -1.48 9.28 -9.59
N ASN A 87 -2.07 9.02 -8.43
CA ASN A 87 -3.25 9.72 -7.95
C ASN A 87 -3.37 9.65 -6.42
N HIS A 88 -4.14 10.57 -5.84
CA HIS A 88 -4.33 10.64 -4.38
C HIS A 88 -5.42 9.71 -3.82
N MET A 89 -6.16 8.98 -4.67
CA MET A 89 -7.14 7.99 -4.21
C MET A 89 -6.44 6.69 -3.82
N TRP A 90 -5.42 6.30 -4.59
CA TRP A 90 -4.53 5.17 -4.32
C TRP A 90 -3.16 5.71 -3.93
N THR A 91 -2.96 6.09 -2.68
CA THR A 91 -1.73 6.79 -2.27
C THR A 91 -0.47 5.95 -2.47
N ILE A 92 -0.58 4.63 -2.50
CA ILE A 92 0.50 3.71 -2.88
C ILE A 92 1.08 3.97 -4.28
N SER A 93 0.30 4.57 -5.19
CA SER A 93 0.80 4.99 -6.52
C SER A 93 1.92 6.04 -6.45
N CYS A 94 2.12 6.67 -5.29
CA CYS A 94 3.25 7.58 -5.07
C CYS A 94 4.62 6.91 -5.26
N LEU A 95 4.71 5.58 -5.11
CA LEU A 95 5.96 4.84 -5.26
C LEU A 95 6.53 4.91 -6.68
N GLN A 96 5.70 5.18 -7.68
CA GLN A 96 6.15 5.45 -9.05
C GLN A 96 7.03 6.71 -9.15
N LEU A 97 6.96 7.61 -8.15
CA LEU A 97 7.78 8.81 -8.05
C LEU A 97 9.05 8.61 -7.22
N HIS A 98 9.19 7.47 -6.55
CA HIS A 98 10.30 7.22 -5.64
C HIS A 98 11.52 6.66 -6.40
N PRO A 99 12.74 7.16 -6.15
CA PRO A 99 13.93 6.71 -6.88
C PRO A 99 14.31 5.24 -6.60
N LYS A 100 13.89 4.69 -5.46
CA LYS A 100 14.19 3.31 -5.05
C LYS A 100 13.04 2.66 -4.28
N ALA A 101 12.07 2.11 -5.01
CA ALA A 101 10.91 1.43 -4.42
C ALA A 101 10.88 -0.06 -4.79
N ILE A 102 10.53 -0.89 -3.81
CA ILE A 102 10.41 -2.35 -3.96
C ILE A 102 9.04 -2.78 -3.41
N MET A 103 8.35 -3.63 -4.15
CA MET A 103 7.12 -4.29 -3.70
C MET A 103 7.35 -5.80 -3.67
N VAL A 104 7.19 -6.41 -2.50
CA VAL A 104 7.29 -7.86 -2.31
C VAL A 104 5.88 -8.41 -2.17
N CYS A 105 5.49 -9.28 -3.10
CA CYS A 105 4.10 -9.70 -3.30
C CYS A 105 3.98 -11.24 -3.22
N ASP A 106 2.84 -11.73 -2.71
CA ASP A 106 2.45 -13.14 -2.87
C ASP A 106 1.63 -13.35 -4.15
N GLU A 107 1.50 -14.60 -4.61
CA GLU A 107 0.72 -14.93 -5.82
C GLU A 107 -0.74 -14.42 -5.74
N PRO A 108 -1.52 -14.65 -4.66
CA PRO A 108 -2.88 -14.13 -4.55
C PRO A 108 -3.03 -12.62 -4.76
N SER A 109 -2.06 -11.81 -4.34
CA SER A 109 -2.09 -10.36 -4.57
C SER A 109 -1.89 -9.95 -6.03
N THR A 110 -1.39 -10.83 -6.90
CA THR A 110 -1.11 -10.51 -8.31
C THR A 110 -2.29 -10.72 -9.26
N MET A 111 -3.42 -11.20 -8.76
CA MET A 111 -4.54 -11.69 -9.59
C MET A 111 -5.22 -10.64 -10.49
N GLU A 112 -5.07 -9.34 -10.15
CA GLU A 112 -5.61 -8.22 -10.94
C GLU A 112 -4.60 -7.62 -11.92
N LEU A 113 -3.35 -8.12 -11.93
CA LEU A 113 -2.32 -7.67 -12.87
C LEU A 113 -2.49 -8.31 -14.25
N LYS A 114 -2.08 -7.61 -15.30
CA LYS A 114 -2.00 -8.22 -16.63
C LYS A 114 -0.92 -9.30 -16.63
N VAL A 115 -1.18 -10.38 -17.35
CA VAL A 115 -0.22 -11.49 -17.53
C VAL A 115 1.16 -10.99 -18.00
N LYS A 116 1.20 -10.01 -18.91
CA LYS A 116 2.45 -9.43 -19.40
C LYS A 116 3.24 -8.67 -18.31
N THR A 117 2.55 -8.06 -17.35
CA THR A 117 3.17 -7.32 -16.24
C THR A 117 3.83 -8.29 -15.28
N LEU A 118 3.10 -9.34 -14.88
CA LEU A 118 3.64 -10.37 -14.00
C LEU A 118 4.81 -11.11 -14.65
N ARG A 119 4.70 -11.43 -15.95
CA ARG A 119 5.78 -12.06 -16.71
C ARG A 119 7.04 -11.20 -16.75
N TYR A 120 6.90 -9.89 -16.96
CA TYR A 120 8.03 -8.96 -16.99
C TYR A 120 8.84 -8.99 -15.67
N PHE A 121 8.15 -8.87 -14.53
CA PHE A 121 8.83 -8.87 -13.23
C PHE A 121 9.37 -10.24 -12.83
N ASN A 122 8.69 -11.33 -13.19
CA ASN A 122 9.22 -12.69 -12.95
C ASN A 122 10.51 -12.95 -13.73
N GLU A 123 10.59 -12.50 -14.99
CA GLU A 123 11.81 -12.62 -15.80
C GLU A 123 12.94 -11.74 -15.23
N LEU A 124 12.62 -10.52 -14.78
CA LEU A 124 13.58 -9.58 -14.20
C LEU A 124 14.17 -10.07 -12.88
N GLU A 125 13.35 -10.64 -12.00
CA GLU A 125 13.73 -11.02 -10.63
C GLU A 125 14.09 -12.51 -10.50
N ALA A 126 14.17 -13.25 -11.61
CA ALA A 126 14.33 -14.70 -11.61
C ALA A 126 15.51 -15.18 -10.75
N GLU A 127 16.68 -14.55 -10.83
CA GLU A 127 17.85 -14.92 -10.01
C GLU A 127 17.68 -14.57 -8.52
N ASN A 128 16.92 -13.51 -8.22
CA ASN A 128 16.72 -13.02 -6.86
C ASN A 128 15.67 -13.85 -6.10
N ILE A 129 14.76 -14.52 -6.80
CA ILE A 129 13.67 -15.32 -6.20
C ILE A 129 13.90 -16.84 -6.26
N LYS A 130 14.87 -17.32 -7.06
CA LYS A 130 15.13 -18.76 -7.31
C LYS A 130 15.45 -19.61 -6.07
N GLY A 131 15.69 -18.99 -4.91
CA GLY A 131 16.10 -19.68 -3.67
C GLY A 131 15.23 -19.37 -2.45
N LEU A 132 14.06 -18.74 -2.64
CA LEU A 132 13.11 -18.41 -1.57
C LEU A 132 11.97 -19.43 -1.49
#